data_AF-A0A4S8HWT0-F1
#
_entry.id   AF-A0A4S8HWT0-F1
#
_cell.length_a   1.000
_cell.length_b   1.000
_cell.length_c   1.000
_cell.angle_alpha   90.00
_cell.angle_beta   90.00
_cell.angle_gamma   90.00
#
_symmetry.space_group_name_H-M   'P 1'
#
loop_
_entity.id
_entity.type
_entity.pdbx_description
1 polymer ?
#
loop_
_entity_poly.entity_id
_entity_poly.type
_entity_poly.pdbx_seq_one_letter_code
_entity_poly.pdbx_strand_id
1 'polypeptide(L)'
;MQSTHITVIAMFIFVITACTPKMTSQASQPENVEATDKKGNLILLGKSTRQRLAQPPFDTWFNKNYSDYTIDSITAIQIKPLLQNKQFVLFMGTWCGDSRREVPRMYRILDHCGVKPSQVQLVNLSNSDTAYKQSPGHEERGLNIRRVPTLLIYENRQEVGRVVESPVVTLEKDILAIVTKQPYEHRYKHLMAAQPVNKADSTRSQQTNRQ
;
A
#
# COMPACT_ATOMS: atom_id res chain seq x y z
N MET A 1 47.48 39.82 58.46
CA MET A 1 46.30 40.11 57.60
C MET A 1 45.89 38.81 56.94
N GLN A 2 44.93 38.09 57.55
CA GLN A 2 44.31 36.90 56.97
C GLN A 2 43.07 37.35 56.20
N SER A 3 42.98 37.01 54.92
CA SER A 3 41.77 37.19 54.12
C SER A 3 41.29 35.81 53.69
N THR A 4 40.15 35.42 54.23
CA THR A 4 39.47 34.16 53.94
C THR A 4 38.60 34.32 52.69
N HIS A 5 38.89 33.55 51.64
CA HIS A 5 38.01 33.44 50.48
C HIS A 5 36.91 32.42 50.77
N ILE A 6 35.66 32.89 50.84
CA ILE A 6 34.46 32.05 50.97
C ILE A 6 34.10 31.53 49.58
N THR A 7 34.33 30.25 49.33
CA THR A 7 33.92 29.58 48.10
C THR A 7 32.45 29.17 48.21
N VAL A 8 31.55 29.89 47.54
CA VAL A 8 30.12 29.54 47.45
C VAL A 8 29.95 28.42 46.43
N ILE A 9 29.74 27.20 46.90
CA ILE A 9 29.39 26.05 46.06
C ILE A 9 27.88 26.11 45.76
N ALA A 10 27.54 26.50 44.54
CA ALA A 10 26.16 26.44 44.04
C ALA A 10 25.82 24.99 43.66
N MET A 11 25.06 24.30 44.51
CA MET A 11 24.48 22.99 44.21
C MET A 11 23.34 23.16 43.19
N PHE A 12 23.62 22.86 41.92
CA PHE A 12 22.59 22.75 40.88
C PHE A 12 21.83 21.42 41.07
N ILE A 13 20.63 21.48 41.62
CA ILE A 13 19.72 20.34 41.72
C ILE A 13 19.11 20.10 40.34
N PHE A 14 19.62 19.10 39.63
CA PHE A 14 19.07 18.64 38.34
C PHE A 14 17.84 17.77 38.62
N VAL A 15 16.65 18.38 38.58
CA VAL A 15 15.37 17.67 38.70
C VAL A 15 15.12 16.92 37.38
N ILE A 16 15.56 15.67 37.33
CA ILE A 16 15.26 14.73 36.24
C ILE A 16 13.77 14.37 36.31
N THR A 17 12.94 15.15 35.63
CA THR A 17 11.52 14.87 35.41
C THR A 17 11.44 13.72 34.40
N ALA A 18 11.28 12.50 34.92
CA ALA A 18 11.03 11.31 34.12
C ALA A 18 9.65 11.43 33.46
N CYS A 19 9.61 11.98 32.24
CA CYS A 19 8.47 11.83 31.35
C CYS A 19 8.45 10.39 30.85
N THR A 20 7.63 9.54 31.46
CA THR A 20 7.31 8.23 30.88
C THR A 20 6.45 8.47 29.64
N PRO A 21 6.90 8.07 28.44
CA PRO A 21 6.06 8.18 27.25
C PRO A 21 4.87 7.24 27.44
N LYS A 22 3.66 7.82 27.50
CA LYS A 22 2.41 7.05 27.40
C LYS A 22 2.41 6.37 26.03
N MET A 23 2.69 5.07 26.02
CA MET A 23 2.51 4.21 24.86
C MET A 23 1.02 4.27 24.49
N THR A 24 0.69 5.06 23.47
CA THR A 24 -0.65 5.12 22.90
C THR A 24 -0.83 3.85 22.07
N SER A 25 -1.66 2.94 22.57
CA SER A 25 -2.17 1.81 21.81
C SER A 25 -2.92 2.33 20.59
N GLN A 26 -2.35 2.16 19.40
CA GLN A 26 -3.02 2.48 18.16
C GLN A 26 -4.08 1.41 17.90
N ALA A 27 -5.36 1.77 18.05
CA ALA A 27 -6.47 0.89 17.73
C ALA A 27 -6.31 0.35 16.30
N SER A 28 -6.32 -0.97 16.15
CA SER A 28 -6.26 -1.63 14.84
C SER A 28 -7.49 -1.23 14.03
N GLN A 29 -7.26 -0.65 12.84
CA GLN A 29 -8.35 -0.37 11.90
C GLN A 29 -9.11 -1.68 11.57
N PRO A 30 -10.44 -1.64 11.42
CA PRO A 30 -11.21 -2.83 11.10
C PRO A 30 -10.77 -3.41 9.74
N GLU A 31 -10.63 -4.74 9.68
CA GLU A 31 -10.37 -5.46 8.43
C GLU A 31 -11.68 -5.99 7.81
N ASN A 32 -11.67 -6.21 6.49
CA ASN A 32 -12.80 -6.76 5.74
C ASN A 32 -14.08 -5.92 5.85
N VAL A 33 -13.95 -4.60 5.86
CA VAL A 33 -15.10 -3.70 5.85
C VAL A 33 -15.88 -3.93 4.56
N GLU A 34 -17.15 -4.28 4.71
CA GLU A 34 -18.08 -4.49 3.62
C GLU A 34 -18.95 -3.25 3.41
N ALA A 35 -19.26 -2.96 2.14
CA ALA A 35 -20.19 -1.92 1.74
C ALA A 35 -20.96 -2.36 0.50
N THR A 36 -21.98 -1.60 0.13
CA THR A 36 -22.73 -1.80 -1.11
C THR A 36 -22.40 -0.71 -2.10
N ASP A 37 -22.06 -1.08 -3.33
CA ASP A 37 -21.85 -0.12 -4.41
C ASP A 37 -23.18 0.42 -4.96
N LYS A 38 -23.11 1.41 -5.85
CA LYS A 38 -24.28 2.02 -6.50
C LYS A 38 -25.17 1.04 -7.27
N LYS A 39 -24.64 -0.13 -7.63
CA LYS A 39 -25.34 -1.17 -8.38
C LYS A 39 -25.91 -2.26 -7.46
N GLY A 40 -25.80 -2.10 -6.14
CA GLY A 40 -26.28 -3.08 -5.16
C GLY A 40 -25.31 -4.23 -4.91
N ASN A 41 -24.08 -4.20 -5.44
CA ASN A 41 -23.11 -5.27 -5.23
C ASN A 41 -22.34 -5.07 -3.92
N LEU A 42 -22.07 -6.17 -3.22
CA LEU A 42 -21.13 -6.18 -2.11
C LEU A 42 -19.72 -5.84 -2.60
N ILE A 43 -19.06 -4.92 -1.89
CA ILE A 43 -17.67 -4.55 -2.10
C ILE A 43 -16.92 -4.56 -0.76
N LEU A 44 -15.60 -4.70 -0.83
CA LEU A 44 -14.70 -4.50 0.31
C LEU A 44 -14.07 -3.12 0.28
N LEU A 45 -13.71 -2.60 1.46
CA LEU A 45 -13.04 -1.33 1.66
C LEU A 45 -11.91 -1.45 2.70
N GLY A 46 -10.84 -0.68 2.52
CA GLY A 46 -9.71 -0.64 3.44
C GLY A 46 -8.92 -1.94 3.49
N LYS A 47 -8.22 -2.17 4.60
CA LYS A 47 -7.48 -3.41 4.81
C LYS A 47 -8.41 -4.61 4.73
N SER A 48 -8.00 -5.63 4.00
CA SER A 48 -8.78 -6.84 3.82
C SER A 48 -7.88 -8.05 3.85
N THR A 49 -8.45 -9.20 4.16
CA THR A 49 -7.75 -10.48 4.14
C THR A 49 -7.99 -11.17 2.80
N ARG A 50 -6.99 -11.94 2.35
CA ARG A 50 -7.16 -12.81 1.19
C ARG A 50 -8.28 -13.82 1.41
N GLN A 51 -8.42 -14.32 2.64
CA GLN A 51 -9.44 -15.28 3.04
C GLN A 51 -10.85 -14.73 2.73
N ARG A 52 -11.08 -13.44 2.93
CA ARG A 52 -12.37 -12.82 2.58
C ARG A 52 -12.65 -12.84 1.09
N LEU A 53 -11.64 -12.72 0.23
CA LEU A 53 -11.80 -12.85 -1.23
C LEU A 53 -12.17 -14.27 -1.66
N ALA A 54 -11.84 -15.29 -0.86
CA ALA A 54 -12.18 -16.69 -1.11
C ALA A 54 -13.57 -17.08 -0.56
N GLN A 55 -14.39 -16.11 -0.14
CA GLN A 55 -15.76 -16.32 0.34
C GLN A 55 -16.78 -15.60 -0.55
N PRO A 56 -18.05 -16.04 -0.58
CA PRO A 56 -19.10 -15.38 -1.35
C PRO A 56 -19.22 -13.87 -1.09
N PRO A 57 -19.56 -13.07 -2.13
CA PRO A 57 -19.69 -13.45 -3.54
C PRO A 57 -18.36 -13.40 -4.32
N PHE A 58 -17.24 -13.12 -3.65
CA PHE A 58 -15.94 -12.86 -4.28
C PHE A 58 -15.22 -14.13 -4.76
N ASP A 59 -15.47 -15.24 -4.07
CA ASP A 59 -14.95 -16.57 -4.37
C ASP A 59 -15.15 -16.98 -5.83
N THR A 60 -16.29 -16.62 -6.44
CA THR A 60 -16.66 -16.93 -7.82
C THR A 60 -15.57 -16.58 -8.84
N TRP A 61 -14.98 -15.39 -8.72
CA TRP A 61 -13.89 -14.94 -9.58
C TRP A 61 -12.52 -15.19 -8.95
N PHE A 62 -12.40 -15.11 -7.62
CA PHE A 62 -11.11 -15.28 -6.95
C PHE A 62 -10.58 -16.70 -7.12
N ASN A 63 -11.38 -17.71 -6.73
CA ASN A 63 -10.96 -19.11 -6.78
C ASN A 63 -10.71 -19.56 -8.22
N LYS A 64 -11.58 -19.15 -9.15
CA LYS A 64 -11.44 -19.44 -10.58
C LYS A 64 -10.14 -18.87 -11.14
N ASN A 65 -9.92 -17.56 -11.03
CA ASN A 65 -8.75 -16.92 -11.62
C ASN A 65 -7.44 -17.31 -10.91
N TYR A 66 -7.50 -17.72 -9.64
CA TYR A 66 -6.36 -18.27 -8.91
C TYR A 66 -5.97 -19.68 -9.42
N SER A 67 -6.96 -20.56 -9.57
CA SER A 67 -6.74 -21.97 -9.97
C SER A 67 -6.41 -22.13 -11.46
N ASP A 68 -7.06 -21.34 -12.32
CA ASP A 68 -6.86 -21.40 -13.77
C ASP A 68 -5.52 -20.81 -14.22
N TYR A 69 -4.83 -20.04 -13.37
CA TYR A 69 -3.58 -19.40 -13.74
C TYR A 69 -2.43 -20.41 -13.81
N THR A 70 -1.91 -20.59 -15.03
CA THR A 70 -0.72 -21.39 -15.29
C THR A 70 0.52 -20.54 -15.07
N ILE A 71 1.34 -20.94 -14.10
CA ILE A 71 2.55 -20.22 -13.70
C ILE A 71 3.67 -20.48 -14.72
N ASP A 72 4.38 -19.42 -15.12
CA ASP A 72 5.67 -19.55 -15.82
C ASP A 72 6.70 -20.11 -14.82
N SER A 73 6.80 -21.44 -14.77
CA SER A 73 7.62 -22.15 -13.78
C SER A 73 9.10 -21.82 -13.92
N ILE A 74 9.57 -21.50 -15.14
CA ILE A 74 10.98 -21.17 -15.39
C ILE A 74 11.31 -19.83 -14.72
N THR A 75 10.46 -18.83 -14.93
CA THR A 75 10.65 -17.50 -14.33
C THR A 75 10.36 -17.54 -12.82
N ALA A 76 9.37 -18.31 -12.38
CA ALA A 76 9.01 -18.47 -10.97
C ALA A 76 10.17 -19.02 -10.13
N ILE A 77 10.94 -19.97 -10.66
CA ILE A 77 12.16 -20.50 -10.01
C ILE A 77 13.19 -19.39 -9.77
N GLN A 78 13.35 -18.47 -10.72
CA GLN A 78 14.32 -17.38 -10.62
C GLN A 78 13.91 -16.33 -9.57
N ILE A 79 12.63 -15.96 -9.54
CA ILE A 79 12.16 -14.91 -8.60
C ILE A 79 11.96 -15.43 -7.18
N LYS A 80 11.64 -16.71 -6.99
CA LYS A 80 11.36 -17.32 -5.68
C LYS A 80 12.34 -16.92 -4.56
N PRO A 81 13.68 -17.06 -4.72
CA PRO A 81 14.63 -16.64 -3.69
C PRO A 81 14.65 -15.12 -3.47
N LEU A 82 14.36 -14.33 -4.50
CA LEU A 82 14.43 -12.86 -4.47
C LEU A 82 13.24 -12.21 -3.74
N LEU A 83 12.12 -12.93 -3.63
CA LEU A 83 10.90 -12.45 -2.97
C LEU A 83 10.90 -12.64 -1.44
N GLN A 84 11.79 -13.49 -0.89
CA GLN A 84 11.76 -13.85 0.54
C GLN A 84 11.95 -12.66 1.49
N ASN A 85 12.74 -11.67 1.10
CA ASN A 85 13.02 -10.47 1.91
C ASN A 85 12.21 -9.24 1.47
N LYS A 86 11.16 -9.44 0.66
CA LYS A 86 10.32 -8.37 0.15
C LYS A 86 9.02 -8.24 0.96
N GLN A 87 8.44 -7.05 0.92
CA GLN A 87 7.09 -6.77 1.40
C GLN A 87 6.23 -6.31 0.22
N PHE A 88 4.96 -6.66 0.25
CA PHE A 88 4.03 -6.40 -0.84
C PHE A 88 2.82 -5.64 -0.32
N VAL A 89 2.44 -4.59 -1.03
CA VAL A 89 1.18 -3.89 -0.78
C VAL A 89 0.36 -3.95 -2.06
N LEU A 90 -0.80 -4.61 -1.98
CA LEU A 90 -1.68 -4.82 -3.10
C LEU A 90 -2.92 -3.96 -2.95
N PHE A 91 -3.05 -2.96 -3.81
CA PHE A 91 -4.26 -2.15 -3.92
C PHE A 91 -5.17 -2.74 -5.00
N MET A 92 -6.45 -2.91 -4.68
CA MET A 92 -7.44 -3.40 -5.63
C MET A 92 -8.81 -2.77 -5.42
N GLY A 93 -9.73 -3.00 -6.36
CA GLY A 93 -11.16 -2.79 -6.14
C GLY A 93 -11.93 -4.07 -6.44
N THR A 94 -12.69 -4.59 -5.48
CA THR A 94 -13.57 -5.78 -5.69
C THR A 94 -14.63 -5.56 -6.77
N TRP A 95 -14.89 -4.31 -7.15
CA TRP A 95 -15.77 -3.89 -8.25
C TRP A 95 -15.07 -3.82 -9.62
N CYS A 96 -13.74 -3.86 -9.68
CA CYS A 96 -12.95 -3.66 -10.90
C CYS A 96 -12.64 -4.99 -11.61
N GLY A 97 -12.93 -5.08 -12.91
CA GLY A 97 -12.67 -6.28 -13.72
C GLY A 97 -11.20 -6.68 -13.78
N ASP A 98 -10.29 -5.71 -13.94
CA ASP A 98 -8.84 -5.99 -13.92
C ASP A 98 -8.38 -6.49 -12.56
N SER A 99 -8.97 -5.97 -11.47
CA SER A 99 -8.64 -6.43 -10.11
C SER A 99 -9.10 -7.86 -9.91
N ARG A 100 -10.33 -8.19 -10.33
CA ARG A 100 -10.85 -9.55 -10.27
C ARG A 100 -10.03 -10.54 -11.09
N ARG A 101 -9.41 -10.09 -12.18
CA ARG A 101 -8.58 -10.91 -13.06
C ARG A 101 -7.16 -11.10 -12.53
N GLU A 102 -6.46 -10.03 -12.17
CA GLU A 102 -5.02 -10.07 -11.94
C GLU A 102 -4.65 -10.32 -10.46
N VAL A 103 -5.45 -9.89 -9.49
CA VAL A 103 -5.14 -10.12 -8.06
C VAL A 103 -5.06 -11.61 -7.71
N PRO A 104 -6.00 -12.49 -8.14
CA PRO A 104 -5.87 -13.92 -7.89
C PRO A 104 -4.60 -14.53 -8.51
N ARG A 105 -4.20 -14.05 -9.69
CA ARG A 105 -2.98 -14.50 -10.39
C ARG A 105 -1.71 -14.04 -9.67
N MET A 106 -1.69 -12.80 -9.18
CA MET A 106 -0.60 -12.30 -8.33
C MET A 106 -0.46 -13.15 -7.07
N TYR A 107 -1.56 -13.44 -6.36
CA TYR A 107 -1.52 -14.35 -5.21
C TYR A 107 -1.03 -15.75 -5.57
N ARG A 108 -1.44 -16.30 -6.73
CA ARG A 108 -1.00 -17.61 -7.22
C ARG A 108 0.51 -17.68 -7.40
N ILE A 109 1.12 -16.64 -7.95
CA ILE A 109 2.58 -16.52 -8.11
C ILE A 109 3.27 -16.37 -6.76
N LEU A 110 2.79 -15.46 -5.91
CA LEU A 110 3.37 -15.20 -4.58
C LEU A 110 3.37 -16.46 -3.71
N ASP A 111 2.27 -17.22 -3.70
CA ASP A 111 2.16 -18.49 -2.99
C ASP A 111 3.14 -19.53 -3.51
N HIS A 112 3.23 -19.69 -4.84
CA HIS A 112 4.17 -20.62 -5.47
C HIS A 112 5.63 -20.29 -5.13
N CYS A 113 5.95 -19.00 -5.04
CA CYS A 113 7.24 -18.50 -4.61
C CYS A 113 7.44 -18.55 -3.08
N GLY A 114 6.48 -19.06 -2.30
CA GLY A 114 6.60 -19.22 -0.86
C GLY A 114 6.59 -17.90 -0.09
N VAL A 115 6.00 -16.84 -0.65
CA VAL A 115 5.78 -15.57 0.06
C VAL A 115 4.75 -15.81 1.17
N LYS A 116 5.10 -15.45 2.40
CA LYS A 116 4.22 -15.64 3.56
C LYS A 116 3.06 -14.65 3.51
N PRO A 117 1.85 -15.02 3.99
CA PRO A 117 0.73 -14.09 4.09
C PRO A 117 1.07 -12.80 4.84
N SER A 118 1.92 -12.87 5.87
CA SER A 118 2.39 -11.71 6.64
C SER A 118 3.24 -10.71 5.84
N GLN A 119 3.70 -11.08 4.65
CA GLN A 119 4.44 -10.18 3.75
C GLN A 119 3.53 -9.41 2.79
N VAL A 120 2.23 -9.73 2.75
CA VAL A 120 1.29 -9.17 1.78
C VAL A 120 0.17 -8.43 2.52
N GLN A 121 0.15 -7.11 2.37
CA GLN A 121 -0.99 -6.29 2.78
C GLN A 121 -1.92 -6.09 1.59
N LEU A 122 -3.20 -6.41 1.78
CA LEU A 122 -4.26 -6.15 0.79
C LEU A 122 -5.09 -4.94 1.24
N VAL A 123 -5.30 -4.00 0.32
CA VAL A 123 -6.13 -2.80 0.54
C VAL A 123 -7.16 -2.69 -0.59
N ASN A 124 -8.44 -2.66 -0.23
CA ASN A 124 -9.54 -2.43 -1.14
C ASN A 124 -9.97 -0.97 -1.18
N LEU A 125 -10.23 -0.45 -2.39
CA LEU A 125 -10.58 0.93 -2.64
C LEU A 125 -12.04 1.08 -3.08
N SER A 126 -12.66 2.20 -2.74
CA SER A 126 -14.05 2.51 -3.08
C SER A 126 -14.25 2.84 -4.57
N ASN A 127 -15.45 2.59 -5.09
CA ASN A 127 -15.95 3.09 -6.38
C ASN A 127 -17.02 4.19 -6.24
N SER A 128 -17.27 4.70 -5.02
CA SER A 128 -18.19 5.81 -4.83
C SER A 128 -17.64 7.09 -5.45
N ASP A 129 -18.51 7.98 -5.91
CA ASP A 129 -18.08 9.25 -6.54
C ASP A 129 -17.26 10.12 -5.60
N THR A 130 -17.60 10.10 -4.30
CA THR A 130 -16.96 10.93 -3.28
C THR A 130 -15.63 10.37 -2.75
N ALA A 131 -15.34 9.09 -3.01
CA ALA A 131 -14.15 8.41 -2.51
C ALA A 131 -13.54 7.48 -3.57
N TYR A 132 -13.65 7.82 -4.85
CA TYR A 132 -13.22 6.96 -5.94
C TYR A 132 -11.72 6.64 -5.83
N LYS A 133 -11.40 5.34 -5.78
CA LYS A 133 -10.05 4.80 -5.54
C LYS A 133 -9.40 5.30 -4.25
N GLN A 134 -10.20 5.53 -3.21
CA GLN A 134 -9.73 5.81 -1.86
C GLN A 134 -10.19 4.69 -0.91
N SER A 135 -9.38 4.38 0.10
CA SER A 135 -9.82 3.57 1.23
C SER A 135 -10.26 4.46 2.40
N PRO A 136 -11.08 3.94 3.33
CA PRO A 136 -11.46 4.70 4.53
C PRO A 136 -10.26 5.12 5.40
N GLY A 137 -9.23 4.28 5.45
CA GLY A 137 -7.97 4.56 6.16
C GLY A 137 -6.98 5.39 5.35
N HIS A 138 -7.29 5.70 4.10
CA HIS A 138 -6.45 6.45 3.18
C HIS A 138 -5.04 5.88 2.97
N GLU A 139 -4.91 4.55 3.02
CA GLU A 139 -3.66 3.84 2.77
C GLU A 139 -3.05 4.15 1.40
N GLU A 140 -3.84 4.61 0.42
CA GLU A 140 -3.35 5.00 -0.91
C GLU A 140 -2.60 6.34 -0.95
N ARG A 141 -2.77 7.19 0.08
CA ARG A 141 -2.26 8.57 0.05
C ARG A 141 -0.75 8.59 -0.06
N GLY A 142 -0.24 9.43 -0.97
CA GLY A 142 1.19 9.58 -1.23
C GLY A 142 1.82 8.44 -2.03
N LEU A 143 1.09 7.35 -2.32
CA LEU A 143 1.60 6.19 -3.07
C LEU A 143 1.29 6.25 -4.57
N ASN A 144 0.59 7.31 -5.02
CA ASN A 144 0.20 7.53 -6.42
C ASN A 144 -0.61 6.37 -7.00
N ILE A 145 -1.61 5.84 -6.26
CA ILE A 145 -2.46 4.73 -6.73
C ILE A 145 -3.56 5.27 -7.66
N ARG A 146 -3.23 5.46 -8.95
CA ARG A 146 -4.19 5.96 -9.95
C ARG A 146 -4.99 4.87 -10.64
N ARG A 147 -4.50 3.63 -10.62
CA ARG A 147 -5.03 2.47 -11.34
C ARG A 147 -5.06 1.28 -10.39
N VAL A 148 -6.04 0.38 -10.59
CA VAL A 148 -6.18 -0.84 -9.79
C VAL A 148 -6.39 -2.05 -10.70
N PRO A 149 -5.74 -3.19 -10.41
CA PRO A 149 -4.90 -3.43 -9.24
C PRO A 149 -3.52 -2.78 -9.38
N THR A 150 -2.87 -2.51 -8.25
CA THR A 150 -1.46 -2.10 -8.21
C THR A 150 -0.76 -2.92 -7.13
N LEU A 151 0.25 -3.71 -7.53
CA LEU A 151 1.14 -4.43 -6.63
C LEU A 151 2.41 -3.61 -6.43
N LEU A 152 2.61 -3.08 -5.23
CA LEU A 152 3.86 -2.43 -4.82
C LEU A 152 4.79 -3.47 -4.21
N ILE A 153 6.07 -3.42 -4.57
CA ILE A 153 7.12 -4.31 -4.07
C ILE A 153 8.13 -3.46 -3.30
N TYR A 154 8.38 -3.83 -2.04
CA TYR A 154 9.27 -3.12 -1.14
C TYR A 154 10.46 -4.00 -0.72
N GLU A 155 11.63 -3.38 -0.62
CA GLU A 155 12.83 -3.91 0.02
C GLU A 155 13.34 -2.87 1.00
N ASN A 156 13.65 -3.27 2.24
CA ASN A 156 14.17 -2.35 3.27
C ASN A 156 13.32 -1.07 3.47
N ARG A 157 11.99 -1.20 3.36
CA ARG A 157 11.00 -0.11 3.44
C ARG A 157 11.05 0.90 2.27
N GLN A 158 11.81 0.64 1.23
CA GLN A 158 11.82 1.42 -0.02
C GLN A 158 11.08 0.65 -1.10
N GLU A 159 10.24 1.34 -1.87
CA GLU A 159 9.60 0.75 -3.04
C GLU A 159 10.67 0.51 -4.12
N VAL A 160 10.82 -0.74 -4.55
CA VAL A 160 11.76 -1.12 -5.62
C VAL A 160 11.07 -1.21 -6.99
N GLY A 161 9.74 -1.24 -7.00
CA GLY A 161 8.95 -1.17 -8.22
C GLY A 161 7.51 -1.61 -7.98
N ARG A 162 6.71 -1.56 -9.05
CA ARG A 162 5.28 -1.90 -9.01
C ARG A 162 4.76 -2.50 -10.31
N VAL A 163 3.78 -3.38 -10.21
CA VAL A 163 2.97 -3.83 -11.35
C VAL A 163 1.63 -3.12 -11.30
N VAL A 164 1.20 -2.52 -12.42
CA VAL A 164 -0.02 -1.70 -12.49
C VAL A 164 -0.98 -2.27 -13.53
N GLU A 165 -2.18 -2.64 -13.09
CA GLU A 165 -3.23 -3.34 -13.84
C GLU A 165 -2.73 -4.64 -14.48
N SER A 166 -2.45 -4.61 -15.78
CA SER A 166 -2.03 -5.76 -16.57
C SER A 166 -0.51 -5.78 -16.79
N PRO A 167 0.14 -6.96 -16.85
CA PRO A 167 1.57 -7.05 -17.12
C PRO A 167 1.95 -6.47 -18.50
N VAL A 168 3.19 -6.01 -18.61
CA VAL A 168 3.85 -5.59 -19.85
C VAL A 168 4.20 -6.82 -20.70
N VAL A 169 4.82 -7.83 -20.08
CA VAL A 169 5.13 -9.11 -20.75
C VAL A 169 4.29 -10.22 -20.13
N THR A 170 4.55 -10.52 -18.86
CA THR A 170 3.82 -11.49 -18.02
C THR A 170 4.05 -11.08 -16.56
N LEU A 171 3.17 -11.46 -15.64
CA LEU A 171 3.35 -11.08 -14.22
C LEU A 171 4.72 -11.51 -13.67
N GLU A 172 5.15 -12.75 -13.94
CA GLU A 172 6.42 -13.29 -13.47
C GLU A 172 7.63 -12.56 -14.05
N LYS A 173 7.64 -12.28 -15.36
CA LYS A 173 8.74 -11.56 -16.02
C LYS A 173 8.83 -10.10 -15.61
N ASP A 174 7.69 -9.45 -15.42
CA ASP A 174 7.64 -8.08 -14.91
C ASP A 174 8.16 -8.03 -13.46
N ILE A 175 7.73 -8.97 -12.61
CA ILE A 175 8.26 -9.11 -11.25
C ILE A 175 9.76 -9.38 -11.29
N LEU A 176 10.24 -10.29 -12.16
CA LEU A 176 11.66 -10.58 -12.33
C LEU A 176 12.45 -9.32 -12.66
N ALA A 177 11.99 -8.53 -13.64
CA ALA A 177 12.65 -7.29 -14.03
C ALA A 177 12.74 -6.31 -12.85
N ILE A 178 11.65 -6.14 -12.08
CA ILE A 178 11.63 -5.29 -10.89
C ILE A 178 12.65 -5.77 -9.85
N VAL A 179 12.61 -7.05 -9.46
CA VAL A 179 13.41 -7.55 -8.34
C VAL A 179 14.89 -7.76 -8.70
N THR A 180 15.21 -7.80 -10.00
CA THR A 180 16.59 -7.82 -10.51
C THR A 180 17.07 -6.44 -10.98
N LYS A 181 16.27 -5.38 -10.74
CA LYS A 181 16.58 -3.98 -11.07
C LYS A 181 16.89 -3.76 -12.56
N GLN A 182 16.30 -4.55 -13.43
CA GLN A 182 16.36 -4.34 -14.88
C GLN A 182 15.46 -3.16 -15.26
N PRO A 183 15.72 -2.48 -16.40
CA PRO A 183 14.82 -1.48 -16.93
C PRO A 183 13.39 -2.04 -17.08
N TYR A 184 12.44 -1.41 -16.39
CA TYR A 184 11.05 -1.81 -16.41
C TYR A 184 10.15 -0.58 -16.25
N GLU A 185 9.16 -0.46 -17.13
CA GLU A 185 8.14 0.58 -17.07
C GLU A 185 6.76 -0.01 -17.27
N HIS A 186 5.86 0.23 -16.32
CA HIS A 186 4.47 -0.19 -16.47
C HIS A 186 3.76 0.63 -17.56
N ARG A 187 2.74 0.03 -18.20
CA ARG A 187 2.00 0.60 -19.35
C ARG A 187 1.45 2.01 -19.13
N TYR A 188 1.18 2.36 -17.88
CA TYR A 188 0.51 3.60 -17.48
C TYR A 188 1.43 4.69 -16.95
N LYS A 189 2.75 4.59 -17.14
CA LYS A 189 3.73 5.57 -16.61
C LYS A 189 3.39 7.01 -17.02
N HIS A 190 2.94 7.22 -18.25
CA HIS A 190 2.56 8.54 -18.75
C HIS A 190 1.44 9.22 -17.93
N LEU A 191 0.50 8.43 -17.37
CA LEU A 191 -0.57 8.95 -16.50
C LEU A 191 -0.07 9.31 -15.09
N MET A 192 1.14 8.88 -14.74
CA MET A 192 1.76 9.11 -13.44
C MET A 192 2.72 10.30 -13.45
N ALA A 193 3.28 10.63 -14.61
CA ALA A 193 4.19 11.76 -14.80
C ALA A 193 3.46 13.12 -14.96
N ALA A 194 2.15 13.12 -15.21
CA ALA A 194 1.47 14.28 -15.79
C ALA A 194 0.78 15.25 -14.81
N GLN A 195 0.86 15.08 -13.49
CA GLN A 195 0.22 16.04 -12.56
C GLN A 195 1.12 16.33 -11.36
N PRO A 196 1.56 17.59 -11.14
CA PRO A 196 2.20 17.96 -9.89
C PRO A 196 1.23 17.68 -8.74
N VAL A 197 1.78 17.27 -7.60
CA VAL A 197 1.07 17.31 -6.32
C VAL A 197 0.58 18.75 -6.17
N ASN A 198 -0.72 18.99 -6.25
CA ASN A 198 -1.30 20.31 -6.08
C ASN A 198 -0.85 20.85 -4.73
N LYS A 199 0.12 21.78 -4.78
CA LYS A 199 0.43 22.67 -3.67
C LYS A 199 -0.82 23.51 -3.44
N ALA A 200 -1.35 23.38 -2.23
CA ALA A 200 -2.10 24.38 -1.49
C ALA A 200 -3.11 25.25 -2.27
N ASP A 201 -4.37 25.01 -1.90
CA ASP A 201 -5.33 26.06 -1.57
C ASP A 201 -4.65 27.26 -0.88
N SER A 202 -4.30 28.29 -1.66
CA SER A 202 -3.77 29.57 -1.15
C SER A 202 -4.24 30.75 -2.01
N THR A 203 -5.49 30.72 -2.49
CA THR A 203 -6.08 31.85 -3.23
C THR A 203 -7.44 32.30 -2.70
N ARG A 204 -7.81 31.89 -1.48
CA ARG A 204 -8.99 32.44 -0.78
C ARG A 204 -8.60 33.41 0.34
N SER A 205 -7.79 34.40 0.02
CA SER A 205 -7.57 35.56 0.89
C SER A 205 -7.03 36.74 0.08
N GLN A 206 -7.79 37.25 -0.89
CA GLN A 206 -7.63 38.59 -1.48
C GLN A 206 -8.75 38.88 -2.49
N GLN A 207 -10.00 38.85 -2.04
CA GLN A 207 -11.11 39.45 -2.80
C GLN A 207 -12.24 39.88 -1.85
N THR A 208 -11.87 40.67 -0.85
CA THR A 208 -12.78 41.54 -0.10
C THR A 208 -12.07 42.88 0.07
N ASN A 209 -11.96 43.62 -1.03
CA ASN A 209 -11.83 45.08 -1.05
C ASN A 209 -11.70 45.53 -2.52
N ARG A 210 -12.84 45.84 -3.13
CA ARG A 210 -13.07 46.89 -4.15
C ARG A 210 -14.42 46.64 -4.82
N GLN A 211 -15.44 47.25 -4.24
CA GLN A 211 -16.52 48.05 -4.85
C GLN A 211 -17.70 48.07 -3.87
#